data_AF-A0AAN8RGH7-F1
#
_entry.id   AF-A0AAN8RGH7-F1
#
_cell.length_a   1.000
_cell.length_b   1.000
_cell.length_c   1.000
_cell.angle_alpha   90.00
_cell.angle_beta   90.00
_cell.angle_gamma   90.00
#
_symmetry.space_group_name_H-M   'P 1'
#
loop_
_entity.id
_entity.type
_entity.pdbx_description
1 polymer ?
#
loop_
_entity_poly.entity_id
_entity_poly.type
_entity_poly.pdbx_seq_one_letter_code
_entity_poly.pdbx_strand_id
1 'polypeptide(L)'
;MLLLRLTAFTLLAAAACCTLPAAATRVVTCDNGDNVQFLSCDSGVIFIERALYGRTDGTTCKEGRTANQLTNTQCSQTGHP
;
A
#
# COMPACT_ATOMS: atom_id res chain seq x y z
N MET A 1 -33.88 13.88 -27.79
CA MET A 1 -33.00 14.67 -26.89
C MET A 1 -32.72 13.96 -25.57
N LEU A 2 -33.70 13.31 -24.93
CA LEU A 2 -33.52 12.55 -23.68
C LEU A 2 -32.57 11.35 -23.83
N LEU A 3 -32.70 10.58 -24.92
CA LEU A 3 -31.80 9.47 -25.26
C LEU A 3 -30.33 9.91 -25.39
N LEU A 4 -30.08 11.08 -26.01
CA LEU A 4 -28.74 11.63 -26.19
C LEU A 4 -28.10 12.06 -24.85
N ARG A 5 -28.93 12.49 -23.89
CA ARG A 5 -28.50 12.83 -22.54
C ARG A 5 -28.15 11.57 -21.74
N LEU A 6 -29.00 10.54 -21.81
CA LEU A 6 -28.75 9.24 -21.18
C LEU A 6 -27.44 8.59 -21.67
N THR A 7 -27.18 8.62 -22.98
CA THR A 7 -25.93 8.09 -23.55
C THR A 7 -24.70 8.90 -23.10
N ALA A 8 -24.82 10.23 -23.02
CA ALA A 8 -23.72 11.06 -22.53
C ALA A 8 -23.39 10.79 -21.06
N PHE A 9 -24.41 10.58 -20.20
CA PHE A 9 -24.20 10.24 -18.80
C PHE A 9 -23.54 8.87 -18.61
N THR A 10 -23.92 7.85 -19.39
CA THR A 10 -23.28 6.53 -19.32
C THR A 10 -21.83 6.55 -19.81
N LEU A 11 -21.53 7.32 -20.87
CA LEU A 11 -20.17 7.54 -21.36
C LEU A 11 -19.29 8.26 -20.33
N LEU A 12 -19.81 9.29 -19.64
CA LEU A 12 -19.08 9.98 -18.57
C LEU A 12 -18.79 9.05 -17.37
N ALA A 13 -19.76 8.21 -16.97
CA ALA A 13 -19.58 7.28 -15.87
C ALA A 13 -18.56 6.17 -16.18
N ALA A 14 -18.55 5.65 -17.42
CA ALA A 14 -17.58 4.65 -17.86
C ALA A 14 -16.15 5.23 -17.93
N ALA A 15 -16.00 6.46 -18.42
CA ALA A 15 -14.70 7.13 -18.48
C ALA A 15 -14.13 7.42 -17.08
N ALA A 16 -14.97 7.81 -16.11
CA ALA A 16 -14.55 8.04 -14.73
C ALA A 16 -13.97 6.76 -14.08
N CYS A 17 -14.57 5.59 -14.35
CA CYS A 17 -14.12 4.30 -13.81
C CYS A 17 -12.69 3.93 -14.23
N CYS A 18 -12.28 4.28 -15.46
CA CYS A 18 -10.94 4.02 -15.99
C CYS A 18 -9.87 5.04 -15.58
N THR A 19 -10.25 6.10 -14.86
CA THR A 19 -9.31 7.16 -14.42
C THR A 19 -8.93 7.07 -12.94
N LEU A 20 -9.46 6.10 -12.20
CA LEU A 20 -9.01 5.88 -10.83
C LEU A 20 -7.59 5.30 -10.87
N PRO A 21 -6.59 5.98 -10.28
CA PRO A 21 -5.27 5.41 -10.13
C PRO A 21 -5.39 4.11 -9.35
N ALA A 22 -4.68 3.07 -9.80
CA ALA A 22 -4.50 1.86 -9.02
C ALA A 22 -4.06 2.27 -7.61
N ALA A 23 -4.87 1.95 -6.60
CA ALA A 23 -4.60 2.36 -5.24
C ALA A 23 -3.28 1.72 -4.80
N ALA A 24 -2.22 2.52 -4.63
CA ALA A 24 -0.96 2.06 -4.09
C ALA A 24 -1.17 1.77 -2.60
N THR A 25 -1.39 0.50 -2.27
CA THR A 25 -1.60 0.05 -0.90
C THR A 25 -0.27 -0.06 -0.17
N ARG A 26 -0.08 0.76 0.87
CA ARG A 26 1.03 0.60 1.82
C ARG A 26 0.56 -0.26 2.99
N VAL A 27 1.25 -1.38 3.22
CA VAL A 27 1.09 -2.21 4.42
C VAL A 27 2.33 -2.12 5.30
N VAL A 28 2.16 -2.30 6.60
CA VAL A 28 3.23 -2.32 7.60
C VAL A 28 2.99 -3.49 8.53
N THR A 29 4.01 -4.33 8.72
CA THR A 29 4.04 -5.37 9.75
C THR A 29 5.16 -5.08 10.73
N CYS A 30 4.85 -5.15 12.01
CA CYS A 30 5.83 -4.94 13.08
C CYS A 30 6.47 -6.26 13.50
N ASP A 31 7.80 -6.23 13.71
CA ASP A 31 8.56 -7.39 14.17
C ASP A 31 8.28 -7.68 15.65
N ASN A 32 7.36 -8.62 15.88
CA ASN A 32 6.89 -9.05 17.19
C ASN A 32 6.94 -10.59 17.33
N GLY A 33 7.82 -11.26 16.58
CA GLY A 33 8.02 -12.73 16.63
C GLY A 33 7.08 -13.55 15.77
N ASP A 34 5.77 -13.36 15.90
CA ASP A 34 4.76 -14.23 15.25
C ASP A 34 3.95 -13.55 14.14
N ASN A 35 4.25 -12.29 13.82
CA ASN A 35 3.51 -11.52 12.82
C ASN A 35 4.10 -11.74 11.42
N VAL A 36 3.35 -12.42 10.54
CA VAL A 36 3.69 -12.58 9.12
C VAL A 36 2.74 -11.74 8.26
N GLN A 37 3.30 -10.88 7.40
CA GLN A 37 2.50 -10.13 6.43
C GLN A 37 1.98 -11.06 5.33
N PHE A 38 0.67 -11.05 5.10
CA PHE A 38 0.05 -11.65 3.92
C PHE A 38 -0.46 -10.56 2.99
N LEU A 39 -0.12 -10.64 1.70
CA LEU A 39 -0.66 -9.77 0.67
C LEU A 39 -1.67 -10.55 -0.16
N SER A 40 -2.84 -9.98 -0.39
CA SER A 40 -3.89 -10.55 -1.22
C SER A 40 -4.53 -9.48 -2.10
N CYS A 41 -5.02 -9.90 -3.26
CA CYS A 41 -5.86 -9.10 -4.14
C CYS A 41 -7.03 -9.97 -4.63
N ASP A 42 -8.22 -9.39 -4.72
CA ASP A 42 -9.44 -10.12 -5.11
C ASP A 42 -9.37 -10.63 -6.56
N SER A 43 -8.69 -9.88 -7.43
CA SER A 43 -8.42 -10.26 -8.81
C SER A 43 -7.10 -9.67 -9.29
N GLY A 44 -6.46 -10.31 -10.27
CA GLY A 44 -5.18 -9.86 -10.84
C GLY A 44 -3.95 -10.43 -10.13
N VAL A 45 -2.84 -9.68 -10.20
CA VAL A 45 -1.55 -10.05 -9.61
C VAL A 45 -1.04 -8.93 -8.72
N ILE A 46 -0.30 -9.29 -7.68
CA ILE A 46 0.37 -8.32 -6.81
C ILE A 46 1.67 -7.89 -7.49
N PHE A 47 1.82 -6.58 -7.69
CA PHE A 47 3.07 -5.96 -8.11
C PHE A 47 3.65 -5.15 -6.96
N ILE A 48 4.86 -5.50 -6.53
CA ILE A 48 5.54 -4.82 -5.43
C ILE A 48 6.39 -3.67 -5.99
N GLU A 49 5.97 -2.43 -5.77
CA GLU A 49 6.79 -1.27 -6.14
C GLU A 49 8.01 -1.10 -5.24
N ARG A 50 7.83 -1.27 -3.93
CA ARG A 50 8.85 -1.13 -2.90
C ARG A 50 8.55 -2.06 -1.73
N ALA A 51 9.58 -2.72 -1.22
CA ALA A 51 9.55 -3.45 0.03
C ALA A 51 10.74 -3.00 0.90
N LEU A 52 10.50 -2.80 2.18
CA LEU A 52 11.53 -2.40 3.14
C LEU A 52 11.39 -3.25 4.39
N TYR A 53 12.47 -3.95 4.73
CA TYR A 53 12.63 -4.54 6.05
C TYR A 53 13.63 -3.71 6.85
N GLY A 54 13.25 -3.28 8.06
CA GLY A 54 14.05 -2.41 8.91
C GLY A 54 13.23 -1.26 9.49
N ARG A 55 13.87 -0.09 9.63
CA ARG A 55 13.30 1.12 10.21
C ARG A 55 13.84 2.37 9.51
N THR A 56 12.93 3.19 8.99
CA THR A 56 13.22 4.49 8.37
C THR A 56 12.74 5.69 9.18
N ASP A 57 11.97 5.45 10.26
CA ASP A 57 11.46 6.48 11.15
C ASP A 57 11.25 5.96 12.60
N GLY A 58 11.18 6.89 13.56
CA GLY A 58 11.04 6.58 14.99
C GLY A 58 9.59 6.37 15.46
N THR A 59 8.61 6.41 14.57
CA THR A 59 7.17 6.43 14.90
C THR A 59 6.45 5.15 14.51
N THR A 60 6.80 4.57 13.35
CA THR A 60 6.26 3.32 12.84
C THR A 60 6.67 2.18 13.76
N CYS A 61 5.72 1.35 14.19
CA CYS A 61 5.98 0.25 15.11
C CYS A 61 6.75 0.72 16.37
N LYS A 62 6.32 1.81 17.03
CA LYS A 62 6.96 2.31 18.26
C LYS A 62 6.43 1.68 19.55
N GLU A 63 5.21 1.16 19.52
CA GLU A 63 4.52 0.64 20.70
C GLU A 63 5.29 -0.53 21.32
N GLY A 64 5.42 -0.51 22.65
CA GLY A 64 6.15 -1.52 23.41
C GLY A 64 7.68 -1.52 23.26
N ARG A 65 8.26 -0.62 22.45
CA ARG A 65 9.70 -0.54 22.21
C ARG A 65 10.37 0.55 23.07
N THR A 66 11.57 0.26 23.54
CA THR A 66 12.41 1.22 24.26
C THR A 66 13.02 2.26 23.30
N ALA A 67 13.38 3.45 23.80
CA ALA A 67 13.95 4.51 22.97
C ALA A 67 15.17 4.05 22.15
N ASN A 68 16.06 3.25 22.75
CA ASN A 68 17.25 2.71 22.08
C ASN A 68 16.93 1.80 20.88
N GLN A 69 15.76 1.17 20.85
CA GLN A 69 15.31 0.35 19.72
C GLN A 69 14.72 1.19 18.57
N LEU A 70 14.50 2.48 18.79
CA LEU A 70 13.89 3.41 17.83
C LEU A 70 14.90 4.37 17.19
N THR A 71 16.12 4.47 17.72
CA THR A 71 17.14 5.44 17.28
C THR A 71 17.73 5.14 15.90
N ASN A 72 17.86 3.86 15.53
CA ASN A 72 18.40 3.49 14.23
C ASN A 72 17.32 3.62 13.14
N THR A 73 17.23 4.79 12.51
CA THR A 73 16.32 5.07 11.40
C THR A 73 16.98 4.96 10.02
N GLN A 74 18.22 4.48 9.96
CA GLN A 74 18.94 4.18 8.72
C GLN A 74 19.13 2.67 8.60
N CYS A 75 18.14 1.91 9.06
CA CYS A 75 18.13 0.47 8.99
C CYS A 75 17.24 0.05 7.83
N SER A 76 17.84 -0.40 6.74
CA SER A 76 17.09 -0.92 5.60
C SER A 76 17.83 -2.10 5.01
N GLN A 77 17.15 -3.23 4.89
CA GLN A 77 17.61 -4.35 4.08
C GLN A 77 16.98 -4.25 2.70
N THR A 78 17.81 -4.23 1.68
CA THR A 78 17.37 -4.42 0.30
C THR A 78 17.01 -5.89 0.11
N GLY A 79 15.76 -6.16 -0.24
CA GLY A 79 15.38 -7.50 -0.72
C GLY A 79 16.16 -7.81 -2.00
N HIS A 80 16.74 -9.01 -2.08
CA HIS A 80 17.20 -9.54 -3.36
C HIS A 80 15.95 -10.04 -4.12
N PRO A 81 15.76 -9.66 -5.39
CA PRO A 81 14.66 -10.19 -6.21
C PRO A 81 14.77 -11.70 -6.41
#